data_AF-A0A5J5X081-F1
#
_entry.id   AF-A0A5J5X081-F1
#
_cell.length_a   1.000
_cell.length_b   1.000
_cell.length_c   1.000
_cell.angle_alpha   90.00
_cell.angle_beta   90.00
_cell.angle_gamma   90.00
#
_symmetry.space_group_name_H-M   'P 1'
#
loop_
_entity.id
_entity.type
_entity.pdbx_description
1 polymer ?
#
loop_
_entity_poly.entity_id
_entity_poly.type
_entity_poly.pdbx_seq_one_letter_code
_entity_poly.pdbx_strand_id
1 'polypeptide(L)'
;MMAAAAWRSLLPVIMISIFMVYEEWVSFPFCKLLPSTTYSPDKHVENVDDSLEDLKVMMVANLLLLGSEAGFVNLYFRDYYMSKFFKKSFQSLNPDMLLVLGDVSAKGSELSRTKWLSVLHQFDNMLGPFLDLPLHVILGDRDVGECSGLCSNSVNWIARNFPGLDSSGCGAFEISNISFVSLNAVVLICGNNKLRFDVEKVIERESVDLQMEIEGMDEANNGFGMFSEMSNDFRWRVNAMKSGSGPVLLLHFPLYRSGKTHIAEGSTFKSIIDPSGKVPASAQGEGFSGTGPYDLSQTVPPNATEYIFHALKPRIIFSAHTQEFSDHTHSDGTREVTIPAMTWKVRDDPGFIVATFQRNKSAVSVTYCSVARESHILIAYTVALVLFLFFIIVSNTLEPKGLS
;
A
#
# COMPACT_ATOMS: atom_id res chain seq x y z
N MET A 1 -42.95 -8.88 38.72
CA MET A 1 -43.40 -8.30 37.43
C MET A 1 -42.60 -7.08 36.99
N MET A 2 -42.27 -6.11 37.86
CA MET A 2 -41.50 -4.91 37.45
C MET A 2 -40.08 -5.20 36.92
N ALA A 3 -39.34 -6.14 37.52
CA ALA A 3 -37.99 -6.50 37.03
C ALA A 3 -38.00 -7.15 35.62
N ALA A 4 -39.02 -7.96 35.32
CA ALA A 4 -39.19 -8.58 34.01
C ALA A 4 -39.62 -7.58 32.93
N ALA A 5 -40.42 -6.56 33.29
CA ALA A 5 -40.80 -5.48 32.39
C ALA A 5 -39.62 -4.53 32.09
N ALA A 6 -38.80 -4.21 33.10
CA ALA A 6 -37.60 -3.40 32.93
C ALA A 6 -36.56 -4.07 32.01
N TRP A 7 -36.35 -5.39 32.15
CA TRP A 7 -35.42 -6.15 31.31
C TRP A 7 -35.84 -6.19 29.83
N ARG A 8 -37.15 -6.26 29.55
CA ARG A 8 -37.69 -6.24 28.18
C ARG A 8 -37.41 -4.92 27.45
N SER A 9 -37.38 -3.79 28.17
CA SER A 9 -37.05 -2.49 27.56
C SER A 9 -35.55 -2.21 27.51
N LEU A 10 -34.76 -2.79 28.42
CA LEU A 10 -33.32 -2.54 28.54
C LEU A 10 -32.49 -3.38 27.56
N LEU A 11 -32.92 -4.61 27.25
CA LEU A 11 -32.13 -5.54 26.44
C LEU A 11 -31.86 -5.05 25.00
N PRO A 12 -32.82 -4.47 24.25
CA PRO A 12 -32.53 -3.88 22.94
C PRO A 12 -31.48 -2.77 23.01
N VAL A 13 -31.54 -1.93 24.04
CA VAL A 13 -30.58 -0.84 24.26
C VAL A 13 -29.19 -1.42 24.51
N ILE A 14 -29.09 -2.47 25.34
CA ILE A 14 -27.83 -3.17 25.58
C ILE A 14 -27.29 -3.78 24.29
N MET A 15 -28.13 -4.45 23.50
CA MET A 15 -27.72 -5.06 22.23
C MET A 15 -27.21 -4.02 21.22
N ILE A 16 -27.93 -2.92 21.06
CA ILE A 16 -27.50 -1.80 20.20
C ILE A 16 -26.18 -1.21 20.71
N SER A 17 -26.03 -1.05 22.03
CA SER A 17 -24.80 -0.51 22.64
C SER A 17 -23.61 -1.44 22.41
N ILE A 18 -23.78 -2.76 22.62
CA ILE A 18 -22.75 -3.77 22.34
C ILE A 18 -22.36 -3.73 20.87
N PHE A 19 -23.35 -3.64 19.97
CA PHE A 19 -23.10 -3.59 18.54
C PHE A 19 -22.34 -2.32 18.14
N MET A 20 -22.68 -1.16 18.69
CA MET A 20 -21.93 0.09 18.48
C MET A 20 -20.49 -0.03 18.97
N VAL A 21 -20.26 -0.65 20.13
CA VAL A 21 -18.90 -0.89 20.66
C VAL A 21 -18.13 -1.86 19.77
N TYR A 22 -18.77 -2.94 19.30
CA TYR A 22 -18.16 -3.87 18.36
C TYR A 22 -17.78 -3.17 17.06
N GLU A 23 -18.69 -2.38 16.50
CA GLU A 23 -18.47 -1.61 15.28
C GLU A 23 -17.29 -0.65 15.41
N GLU A 24 -17.13 -0.01 16.57
CA GLU A 24 -16.00 0.87 16.83
C GLU A 24 -14.69 0.10 16.97
N TRP A 25 -14.71 -1.01 17.72
CA TRP A 25 -13.55 -1.85 17.98
C TRP A 25 -13.02 -2.54 16.72
N VAL A 26 -13.92 -3.13 15.92
CA VAL A 26 -13.58 -3.88 14.70
C VAL A 26 -12.97 -2.98 13.61
N SER A 27 -13.14 -1.66 13.75
CA SER A 27 -12.58 -0.69 12.81
C SER A 27 -11.12 -0.36 13.05
N PHE A 28 -10.54 -0.74 14.20
CA PHE A 28 -9.11 -0.56 14.44
C PHE A 28 -8.28 -1.60 13.68
N PRO A 29 -7.13 -1.20 13.10
CA PRO A 29 -6.25 -2.14 12.43
C PRO A 29 -5.56 -3.07 13.44
N PHE A 30 -5.33 -4.31 13.00
CA PHE A 30 -4.48 -5.26 13.71
C PHE A 30 -3.10 -5.31 13.05
N CYS A 31 -2.06 -4.93 13.78
CA CYS A 31 -0.72 -4.74 13.24
C CYS A 31 0.30 -5.73 13.81
N LYS A 32 1.17 -6.25 12.96
CA LYS A 32 2.25 -7.18 13.28
C LYS A 32 3.57 -6.68 12.69
N LEU A 33 4.57 -6.49 13.56
CA LEU A 33 5.93 -6.15 13.14
C LEU A 33 6.55 -7.32 12.38
N LEU A 34 7.16 -7.04 11.23
CA LEU A 34 7.86 -8.03 10.42
C LEU A 34 9.32 -8.15 10.87
N PRO A 35 9.90 -9.37 10.86
CA PRO A 35 11.31 -9.55 11.18
C PRO A 35 12.17 -8.77 10.19
N SER A 36 13.11 -7.98 10.71
CA SER A 36 14.07 -7.27 9.86
C SER A 36 15.09 -8.28 9.30
N THR A 37 15.30 -8.28 7.99
CA THR A 37 16.34 -9.09 7.33
C THR A 37 17.74 -8.47 7.47
N THR A 38 17.86 -7.26 8.03
CA THR A 38 19.16 -6.64 8.31
C THR A 38 19.79 -7.29 9.55
N TYR A 39 20.59 -8.33 9.32
CA TYR A 39 21.50 -8.88 10.33
C TYR A 39 22.58 -7.85 10.65
N SER A 40 22.51 -7.23 11.83
CA SER A 40 23.61 -6.46 12.39
C SER A 40 23.95 -7.04 13.76
N PRO A 41 25.08 -7.74 13.91
CA PRO A 41 25.52 -8.25 15.19
C PRO A 41 26.24 -7.11 15.91
N ASP A 42 25.51 -6.24 16.58
CA ASP A 42 26.07 -5.52 17.73
C ASP A 42 24.98 -5.01 18.67
N LYS A 43 24.79 -5.76 19.76
CA LYS A 43 24.17 -5.25 20.97
C LYS A 43 25.24 -4.48 21.74
N HIS A 44 25.44 -3.22 21.39
CA HIS A 44 25.95 -2.24 22.35
C HIS A 44 24.80 -1.34 22.78
N VAL A 45 24.38 -1.54 24.03
CA VAL A 45 23.45 -0.68 24.76
C VAL A 45 24.23 0.58 25.12
N GLU A 46 24.09 1.62 24.31
CA GLU A 46 24.42 2.98 24.71
C GLU A 46 23.13 3.81 24.69
N ASN A 47 22.80 4.37 25.86
CA ASN A 47 21.73 5.33 26.03
C ASN A 47 22.16 6.62 25.30
N VAL A 48 21.50 6.94 24.19
CA VAL A 48 21.70 8.21 23.48
C VAL A 48 20.35 8.81 23.13
N ASP A 49 20.14 9.96 23.74
CA ASP A 49 19.16 11.05 23.56
C ASP A 49 17.92 10.86 22.67
N ASP A 50 16.79 11.21 23.27
CA ASP A 50 15.39 10.94 22.87
C ASP A 50 14.77 12.16 22.17
N SER A 51 15.35 12.63 21.04
CA SER A 51 14.85 13.85 20.38
C SER A 51 14.86 13.90 18.84
N LEU A 52 15.04 12.77 18.14
CA LEU A 52 14.82 12.71 16.69
C LEU A 52 13.72 11.71 16.39
N GLU A 53 12.53 12.21 16.05
CA GLU A 53 11.38 11.38 15.69
C GLU A 53 11.66 10.57 14.41
N ASP A 54 11.37 9.26 14.46
CA ASP A 54 11.42 8.35 13.31
C ASP A 54 10.31 8.69 12.31
N LEU A 55 10.61 8.61 11.00
CA LEU A 55 9.59 8.84 9.96
C LEU A 55 8.70 7.59 9.82
N LYS A 56 7.41 7.72 10.11
CA LYS A 56 6.39 6.68 9.91
C LYS A 56 5.60 6.95 8.64
N VAL A 57 5.73 6.06 7.67
CA VAL A 57 5.03 6.15 6.39
C VAL A 57 3.97 5.06 6.31
N MET A 58 2.70 5.44 6.27
CA MET A 58 1.61 4.53 5.96
C MET A 58 1.53 4.34 4.45
N MET A 59 1.48 3.09 3.98
CA MET A 59 1.44 2.79 2.56
C MET A 59 0.28 1.84 2.23
N VAL A 60 -0.55 2.25 1.27
CA VAL A 60 -1.72 1.51 0.79
C VAL A 60 -1.64 1.30 -0.71
N ALA A 61 -2.40 0.37 -1.27
CA ALA A 61 -2.43 0.14 -2.71
C ALA A 61 -3.80 -0.39 -3.16
N ASN A 62 -4.08 -0.30 -4.47
CA ASN A 62 -5.24 -0.92 -5.10
C ASN A 62 -6.56 -0.56 -4.39
N LEU A 63 -6.88 0.74 -4.31
CA LEU A 63 -8.13 1.22 -3.70
C LEU A 63 -9.34 0.83 -4.57
N LEU A 64 -9.13 0.79 -5.90
CA LEU A 64 -10.10 0.35 -6.90
C LEU A 64 -11.43 1.09 -6.79
N LEU A 65 -11.35 2.41 -6.74
CA LEU A 65 -12.50 3.30 -6.69
C LEU A 65 -13.25 3.27 -8.02
N LEU A 66 -14.58 3.21 -7.95
CA LEU A 66 -15.46 3.08 -9.12
C LEU A 66 -16.03 4.43 -9.58
N GLY A 67 -15.82 5.50 -8.81
CA GLY A 67 -16.36 6.82 -9.07
C GLY A 67 -17.87 6.79 -9.27
N SER A 68 -18.35 7.36 -10.37
CA SER A 68 -19.78 7.40 -10.70
C SER A 68 -20.40 6.04 -11.01
N GLU A 69 -19.60 5.00 -11.25
CA GLU A 69 -20.08 3.63 -11.49
C GLU A 69 -20.24 2.83 -10.18
N ALA A 70 -19.94 3.43 -9.03
CA ALA A 70 -20.09 2.80 -7.73
C ALA A 70 -21.58 2.57 -7.40
N GLY A 71 -21.99 1.31 -7.33
CA GLY A 71 -23.31 0.92 -6.82
C GLY A 71 -23.47 1.18 -5.31
N PHE A 72 -24.71 1.05 -4.82
CA PHE A 72 -25.10 1.35 -3.44
C PHE A 72 -24.22 0.65 -2.39
N VAL A 73 -23.93 -0.64 -2.57
CA VAL A 73 -23.10 -1.43 -1.63
C VAL A 73 -21.68 -0.88 -1.54
N ASN A 74 -21.12 -0.40 -2.65
CA ASN A 74 -19.79 0.21 -2.61
C ASN A 74 -19.83 1.52 -1.84
N LEU A 75 -20.73 2.44 -2.22
CA LEU A 75 -20.78 3.80 -1.64
C LEU A 75 -21.12 3.82 -0.15
N TYR A 76 -22.15 3.08 0.28
CA TYR A 76 -22.70 3.21 1.64
C TYR A 76 -22.21 2.15 2.62
N PHE A 77 -21.56 1.09 2.13
CA PHE A 77 -21.01 0.04 2.98
C PHE A 77 -19.50 -0.05 2.83
N ARG A 78 -18.99 -0.48 1.67
CA ARG A 78 -17.55 -0.75 1.52
C ARG A 78 -16.69 0.50 1.69
N ASP A 79 -17.02 1.59 1.00
CA ASP A 79 -16.23 2.82 1.05
C ASP A 79 -16.40 3.55 2.39
N TYR A 80 -17.58 3.45 3.01
CA TYR A 80 -17.82 3.93 4.37
C TYR A 80 -16.86 3.23 5.37
N TYR A 81 -16.75 1.91 5.31
CA TYR A 81 -15.82 1.17 6.16
C TYR A 81 -14.37 1.45 5.82
N MET A 82 -14.00 1.55 4.53
CA MET A 82 -12.64 1.93 4.16
C MET A 82 -12.25 3.29 4.75
N SER A 83 -13.12 4.30 4.62
CA SER A 83 -12.91 5.62 5.25
C SER A 83 -12.77 5.52 6.78
N LYS A 84 -13.63 4.70 7.42
CA LYS A 84 -13.55 4.45 8.86
C LYS A 84 -12.24 3.76 9.26
N PHE A 85 -11.76 2.79 8.49
CA PHE A 85 -10.50 2.09 8.72
C PHE A 85 -9.30 3.01 8.54
N PHE A 86 -9.29 3.87 7.52
CA PHE A 86 -8.28 4.92 7.40
C PHE A 86 -8.30 5.77 8.67
N LYS A 87 -9.47 6.29 9.06
CA LYS A 87 -9.58 7.12 10.25
C LYS A 87 -9.05 6.47 11.51
N LYS A 88 -9.39 5.20 11.76
CA LYS A 88 -8.89 4.45 12.91
C LYS A 88 -7.41 4.15 12.84
N SER A 89 -6.89 3.88 11.65
CA SER A 89 -5.46 3.63 11.43
C SER A 89 -4.61 4.87 11.68
N PHE A 90 -5.03 6.04 11.18
CA PHE A 90 -4.36 7.30 11.48
C PHE A 90 -4.42 7.63 12.99
N GLN A 91 -5.57 7.40 13.63
CA GLN A 91 -5.73 7.61 15.07
C GLN A 91 -4.81 6.71 15.92
N SER A 92 -4.62 5.44 15.54
CA SER A 92 -3.84 4.50 16.34
C SER A 92 -2.35 4.48 16.02
N LEU A 93 -1.98 4.72 14.76
CA LEU A 93 -0.59 4.57 14.29
C LEU A 93 0.16 5.91 14.18
N ASN A 94 -0.59 7.02 14.07
CA ASN A 94 -0.08 8.38 13.91
C ASN A 94 1.07 8.48 12.88
N PRO A 95 0.81 8.11 11.61
CA PRO A 95 1.82 8.21 10.56
C PRO A 95 2.06 9.67 10.15
N ASP A 96 3.28 9.96 9.69
CA ASP A 96 3.71 11.29 9.25
C ASP A 96 3.44 11.52 7.75
N MET A 97 3.21 10.45 7.00
CA MET A 97 3.02 10.47 5.55
C MET A 97 2.13 9.33 5.08
N LEU A 98 1.35 9.57 4.01
CA LEU A 98 0.59 8.56 3.28
C LEU A 98 1.15 8.36 1.87
N LEU A 99 1.43 7.12 1.50
CA LEU A 99 1.75 6.71 0.13
C LEU A 99 0.65 5.81 -0.43
N VAL A 100 0.23 6.06 -1.67
CA VAL A 100 -0.72 5.21 -2.41
C VAL A 100 -0.03 4.61 -3.63
N LEU A 101 0.17 3.29 -3.60
CA LEU A 101 0.92 2.55 -4.62
C LEU A 101 0.02 2.13 -5.80
N GLY A 102 -0.64 3.10 -6.44
CA GLY A 102 -1.39 2.92 -7.67
C GLY A 102 -2.71 2.18 -7.55
N ASP A 103 -3.38 2.04 -8.69
CA ASP A 103 -4.72 1.50 -8.84
C ASP A 103 -5.71 2.22 -7.92
N VAL A 104 -5.68 3.56 -8.00
CA VAL A 104 -6.66 4.41 -7.33
C VAL A 104 -8.04 4.14 -7.94
N SER A 105 -8.14 4.10 -9.26
CA SER A 105 -9.36 3.80 -9.98
C SER A 105 -9.43 2.34 -10.42
N ALA A 106 -10.61 1.73 -10.36
CA ALA A 106 -10.82 0.37 -10.87
C ALA A 106 -10.84 0.28 -12.41
N LYS A 107 -11.08 1.40 -13.10
CA LYS A 107 -11.20 1.48 -14.58
C LYS A 107 -10.65 2.79 -15.14
N GLY A 108 -9.65 3.34 -14.46
CA GLY A 108 -9.15 4.69 -14.67
C GLY A 108 -8.86 5.08 -16.12
N SER A 109 -8.15 4.22 -16.82
CA SER A 109 -7.76 4.42 -18.22
C SER A 109 -8.93 4.50 -19.20
N GLU A 110 -10.09 3.96 -18.82
CA GLU A 110 -11.31 3.94 -19.64
C GLU A 110 -12.22 5.16 -19.36
N LEU A 111 -11.93 5.93 -18.30
CA LEU A 111 -12.80 7.01 -17.86
C LEU A 111 -12.63 8.29 -18.69
N SER A 112 -13.76 8.95 -18.95
CA SER A 112 -13.73 10.35 -19.37
C SER A 112 -13.26 11.26 -18.23
N ARG A 113 -12.83 12.48 -18.55
CA ARG A 113 -12.44 13.48 -17.54
C ARG A 113 -13.50 13.71 -16.47
N THR A 114 -14.78 13.75 -16.86
CA THR A 114 -15.89 13.97 -15.92
C THR A 114 -16.07 12.78 -14.98
N LYS A 115 -15.95 11.54 -15.48
CA LYS A 115 -16.01 10.34 -14.64
C LYS A 115 -14.78 10.21 -13.74
N TRP A 116 -13.60 10.62 -14.20
CA TRP A 116 -12.39 10.65 -13.38
C TRP A 116 -12.51 11.60 -12.18
N LEU A 117 -13.13 12.77 -12.37
CA LEU A 117 -13.42 13.68 -11.24
C LEU A 117 -14.28 13.01 -10.15
N SER A 118 -15.23 12.15 -10.53
CA SER A 118 -16.01 11.38 -9.55
C SER A 118 -15.15 10.39 -8.76
N VAL A 119 -14.11 9.82 -9.38
CA VAL A 119 -13.13 8.97 -8.68
C VAL A 119 -12.32 9.82 -7.69
N LEU A 120 -11.84 10.99 -8.10
CA LEU A 120 -11.09 11.88 -7.22
C LEU A 120 -11.94 12.36 -6.03
N HIS A 121 -13.23 12.66 -6.25
CA HIS A 121 -14.15 13.01 -5.16
C HIS A 121 -14.38 11.83 -4.20
N GLN A 122 -14.45 10.59 -4.72
CA GLN A 122 -14.53 9.40 -3.88
C GLN A 122 -13.23 9.17 -3.07
N PHE A 123 -12.08 9.42 -3.70
CA PHE A 123 -10.77 9.35 -3.07
C PHE A 123 -10.63 10.39 -1.95
N ASP A 124 -11.04 11.63 -2.22
CA ASP A 124 -11.10 12.72 -1.25
C ASP A 124 -12.06 12.40 -0.09
N ASN A 125 -13.26 11.88 -0.35
CA ASN A 125 -14.15 11.47 0.75
C ASN A 125 -13.59 10.32 1.60
N MET A 126 -12.80 9.44 0.99
CA MET A 126 -12.19 8.31 1.69
C MET A 126 -11.03 8.76 2.59
N LEU A 127 -10.17 9.67 2.11
CA LEU A 127 -8.93 10.09 2.76
C LEU A 127 -8.97 11.48 3.40
N GLY A 128 -9.96 12.30 3.08
CA GLY A 128 -10.03 13.76 3.26
C GLY A 128 -9.52 14.30 4.59
N PRO A 129 -9.86 13.71 5.75
CA PRO A 129 -9.35 14.17 7.04
C PRO A 129 -7.81 14.07 7.21
N PHE A 130 -7.11 13.43 6.29
CA PHE A 130 -5.68 13.12 6.35
C PHE A 130 -4.89 13.72 5.18
N LEU A 131 -5.54 14.52 4.32
CA LEU A 131 -4.86 15.20 3.21
C LEU A 131 -3.96 16.36 3.66
N ASP A 132 -4.03 16.75 4.94
CA ASP A 132 -3.08 17.69 5.56
C ASP A 132 -1.69 17.05 5.77
N LEU A 133 -1.59 15.72 5.73
CA LEU A 133 -0.31 15.01 5.75
C LEU A 133 0.31 14.98 4.36
N PRO A 134 1.65 14.94 4.24
CA PRO A 134 2.32 14.62 3.00
C PRO A 134 1.71 13.37 2.34
N LEU A 135 1.24 13.55 1.10
CA LEU A 135 0.63 12.51 0.29
C LEU A 135 1.42 12.38 -1.02
N HIS A 136 1.77 11.16 -1.39
CA HIS A 136 2.27 10.84 -2.72
C HIS A 136 1.53 9.64 -3.29
N VAL A 137 1.15 9.72 -4.56
CA VAL A 137 0.38 8.67 -5.25
C VAL A 137 1.14 8.30 -6.51
N ILE A 138 1.44 7.02 -6.71
CA ILE A 138 2.03 6.51 -7.95
C ILE A 138 0.92 5.97 -8.86
N LEU A 139 1.22 5.75 -10.14
CA LEU A 139 0.25 5.26 -11.11
C LEU A 139 0.25 3.74 -11.21
N GLY A 140 -0.95 3.14 -11.21
CA GLY A 140 -1.16 1.71 -11.50
C GLY A 140 -1.65 1.46 -12.93
N ASP A 141 -1.75 0.19 -13.30
CA ASP A 141 -2.17 -0.21 -14.65
C ASP A 141 -3.64 0.10 -14.92
N ARG A 142 -4.51 0.04 -13.91
CA ARG A 142 -5.90 0.47 -14.07
C ARG A 142 -6.04 1.97 -14.20
N ASP A 143 -5.09 2.75 -13.69
CA ASP A 143 -5.11 4.20 -13.80
C ASP A 143 -4.74 4.67 -15.21
N VAL A 144 -3.69 4.09 -15.82
CA VAL A 144 -3.14 4.56 -17.11
C VAL A 144 -3.38 3.63 -18.30
N GLY A 145 -3.70 2.35 -18.07
CA GLY A 145 -4.09 1.37 -19.06
C GLY A 145 -2.96 0.48 -19.54
N GLU A 146 -3.22 -0.25 -20.62
CA GLU A 146 -2.27 -1.17 -21.26
C GLU A 146 -1.36 -0.49 -22.30
N CYS A 147 -0.34 -1.21 -22.74
CA CYS A 147 0.66 -0.72 -23.68
C CYS A 147 0.11 -0.18 -25.00
N SER A 148 -1.02 -0.71 -25.48
CA SER A 148 -1.61 -0.30 -26.77
C SER A 148 -2.15 1.14 -26.74
N GLY A 149 -2.61 1.61 -25.57
CA GLY A 149 -3.21 2.93 -25.37
C GLY A 149 -2.30 3.92 -24.62
N LEU A 150 -1.09 3.50 -24.24
CA LEU A 150 -0.18 4.29 -23.41
C LEU A 150 0.58 5.33 -24.24
N CYS A 151 0.41 6.61 -23.91
CA CYS A 151 1.13 7.71 -24.55
C CYS A 151 1.39 8.85 -23.57
N SER A 152 2.34 9.75 -23.87
CA SER A 152 2.71 10.83 -22.94
C SER A 152 1.53 11.72 -22.54
N ASN A 153 0.59 11.95 -23.46
CA ASN A 153 -0.61 12.73 -23.14
C ASN A 153 -1.56 11.98 -22.20
N SER A 154 -1.74 10.65 -22.39
CA SER A 154 -2.60 9.82 -21.54
C SER A 154 -2.04 9.72 -20.12
N VAL A 155 -0.74 9.49 -19.99
CA VAL A 155 -0.08 9.42 -18.68
C VAL A 155 -0.06 10.77 -17.97
N ASN A 156 0.38 11.84 -18.65
CA ASN A 156 0.49 13.16 -18.05
C ASN A 156 -0.86 13.70 -17.56
N TRP A 157 -1.97 13.42 -18.26
CA TRP A 157 -3.26 13.93 -17.81
C TRP A 157 -3.75 13.27 -16.52
N ILE A 158 -3.39 12.00 -16.28
CA ILE A 158 -3.65 11.28 -15.02
C ILE A 158 -2.68 11.80 -13.95
N ALA A 159 -1.38 11.81 -14.26
CA ALA A 159 -0.30 12.17 -13.35
C ALA A 159 -0.52 13.53 -12.67
N ARG A 160 -0.92 14.55 -13.44
CA ARG A 160 -1.18 15.91 -12.92
C ARG A 160 -2.32 16.03 -11.89
N ASN A 161 -3.14 14.99 -11.70
CA ASN A 161 -4.16 14.99 -10.64
C ASN A 161 -3.58 14.57 -9.29
N PHE A 162 -2.34 14.09 -9.27
CA PHE A 162 -1.63 13.67 -8.07
C PHE A 162 -0.41 14.56 -7.82
N PRO A 163 -0.08 14.86 -6.56
CA PRO A 163 1.08 15.68 -6.22
C PRO A 163 2.39 14.94 -6.56
N GLY A 164 3.41 15.69 -6.99
CA GLY A 164 4.78 15.17 -7.10
C GLY A 164 5.10 14.29 -8.32
N LEU A 165 4.14 14.09 -9.24
CA LEU A 165 4.38 13.34 -10.48
C LEU A 165 4.72 14.25 -11.67
N ASP A 166 5.69 13.81 -12.48
CA ASP A 166 6.05 14.39 -13.76
C ASP A 166 5.16 13.89 -14.92
N SER A 167 5.44 14.35 -16.14
CA SER A 167 4.66 13.97 -17.33
C SER A 167 4.77 12.50 -17.74
N SER A 168 5.77 11.78 -17.22
CA SER A 168 5.95 10.34 -17.40
C SER A 168 5.29 9.52 -16.28
N GLY A 169 4.73 10.18 -15.26
CA GLY A 169 4.15 9.54 -14.09
C GLY A 169 5.21 9.06 -13.08
N CYS A 170 6.43 9.58 -13.17
CA CYS A 170 7.49 9.37 -12.19
C CYS A 170 7.52 10.52 -11.18
N GLY A 171 8.17 10.30 -10.04
CA GLY A 171 8.31 11.32 -9.01
C GLY A 171 9.53 11.03 -8.15
N ALA A 172 10.17 12.09 -7.66
CA ALA A 172 11.30 12.01 -6.74
C ALA A 172 11.12 13.10 -5.67
N PHE A 173 11.29 12.73 -4.41
CA PHE A 173 11.13 13.64 -3.29
C PHE A 173 11.94 13.17 -2.08
N GLU A 174 12.19 14.08 -1.16
CA GLU A 174 12.91 13.79 0.07
C GLU A 174 12.10 14.29 1.26
N ILE A 175 12.01 13.45 2.30
CA ILE A 175 11.40 13.82 3.57
C ILE A 175 12.23 13.23 4.70
N SER A 176 12.57 14.05 5.69
CA SER A 176 13.36 13.60 6.84
C SER A 176 14.71 12.96 6.48
N ASN A 177 15.42 13.49 5.47
CA ASN A 177 16.70 12.96 4.97
C ASN A 177 16.60 11.54 4.38
N ILE A 178 15.42 11.21 3.85
CA ILE A 178 15.15 9.94 3.17
C ILE A 178 14.62 10.28 1.78
N SER A 179 15.39 9.89 0.77
CA SER A 179 15.04 10.06 -0.65
C SER A 179 14.10 8.93 -1.09
N PHE A 180 13.02 9.30 -1.77
CA PHE A 180 12.04 8.41 -2.36
C PHE A 180 12.01 8.62 -3.86
N VAL A 181 11.99 7.53 -4.62
CA VAL A 181 11.85 7.55 -6.08
C VAL A 181 10.66 6.67 -6.43
N SER A 182 9.68 7.24 -7.13
CA SER A 182 8.57 6.52 -7.72
C SER A 182 8.70 6.45 -9.23
N LEU A 183 8.62 5.24 -9.78
CA LEU A 183 8.72 5.02 -11.21
C LEU A 183 7.39 4.53 -11.79
N ASN A 184 7.06 4.98 -13.00
CA ASN A 184 5.92 4.44 -13.74
C ASN A 184 6.24 3.05 -14.29
N ALA A 185 5.93 2.02 -13.50
CA ALA A 185 6.22 0.64 -13.84
C ALA A 185 5.45 0.12 -15.05
N VAL A 186 4.25 0.66 -15.36
CA VAL A 186 3.49 0.32 -16.57
C VAL A 186 4.32 0.63 -17.81
N VAL A 187 4.95 1.81 -17.83
CA VAL A 187 5.82 2.23 -18.94
C VAL A 187 7.02 1.30 -19.12
N LEU A 188 7.63 0.85 -18.02
CA LEU A 188 8.77 -0.07 -18.05
C LEU A 188 8.43 -1.45 -18.63
N ILE A 189 7.17 -1.88 -18.50
CA ILE A 189 6.66 -3.11 -19.10
C ILE A 189 6.41 -2.93 -20.61
N CYS A 190 6.04 -1.73 -21.06
CA CYS A 190 5.53 -1.46 -22.41
C CYS A 190 6.57 -1.31 -23.53
N GLY A 191 7.66 -2.08 -23.47
CA GLY A 191 8.67 -2.13 -24.53
C GLY A 191 9.33 -0.77 -24.78
N ASN A 192 9.95 -0.61 -25.95
CA ASN A 192 10.71 0.61 -26.26
C ASN A 192 9.79 1.70 -26.85
N ASN A 193 9.59 2.78 -26.11
CA ASN A 193 8.77 3.91 -26.53
C ASN A 193 9.32 5.22 -25.91
N LYS A 194 8.83 6.38 -26.37
CA LYS A 194 9.29 7.68 -25.87
C LYS A 194 9.12 7.81 -24.35
N LEU A 195 8.00 7.31 -23.80
CA LEU A 195 7.74 7.34 -22.37
C LEU A 195 8.79 6.54 -21.58
N ARG A 196 9.23 5.39 -22.11
CA ARG A 196 10.28 4.59 -21.49
C ARG A 196 11.58 5.38 -21.37
N PHE A 197 11.96 6.11 -22.42
CA PHE A 197 13.12 6.99 -22.37
C PHE A 197 12.97 8.09 -21.30
N ASP A 198 11.77 8.66 -21.15
CA ASP A 198 11.49 9.66 -20.11
C ASP A 198 11.65 9.06 -18.69
N VAL A 199 11.19 7.81 -18.47
CA VAL A 199 11.38 7.09 -17.20
C VAL A 199 12.84 6.74 -16.95
N GLU A 200 13.55 6.23 -17.95
CA GLU A 200 14.98 5.91 -17.86
C GLU A 200 15.81 7.17 -17.58
N LYS A 201 15.42 8.32 -18.12
CA LYS A 201 16.03 9.61 -17.80
C LYS A 201 15.87 9.99 -16.32
N VAL A 202 14.71 9.70 -15.70
CA VAL A 202 14.53 9.89 -14.26
C VAL A 202 15.46 8.97 -13.48
N ILE A 203 15.55 7.69 -13.86
CA ILE A 203 16.46 6.72 -13.22
C ILE A 203 17.91 7.22 -13.26
N GLU A 204 18.41 7.68 -14.40
CA GLU A 204 19.77 8.21 -14.52
C GLU A 204 19.97 9.50 -13.72
N ARG A 205 19.00 10.42 -13.75
CA ARG A 205 19.09 11.67 -13.01
C ARG A 205 19.23 11.41 -11.51
N GLU A 206 18.33 10.60 -10.94
CA GLU A 206 18.35 10.32 -9.50
C GLU A 206 19.58 9.48 -9.12
N SER A 207 20.06 8.60 -10.00
CA SER A 207 21.33 7.86 -9.81
C SER A 207 22.53 8.81 -9.70
N VAL A 208 22.60 9.82 -10.56
CA VAL A 208 23.69 10.81 -10.59
C VAL A 208 23.62 11.76 -9.40
N ASP A 209 22.43 12.24 -9.04
CA ASP A 209 22.22 13.13 -7.89
C ASP A 209 22.68 12.44 -6.59
N LEU A 210 22.34 11.15 -6.40
CA LEU A 210 22.82 10.34 -5.26
C LEU A 210 24.35 10.15 -5.24
N GLN A 211 25.00 10.07 -6.41
CA GLN A 211 26.46 9.94 -6.47
C GLN A 211 27.14 11.23 -6.03
N MET A 212 26.63 12.38 -6.49
CA MET A 212 27.16 13.69 -6.10
C MET A 212 27.02 13.97 -4.60
N GLU A 213 25.91 13.57 -3.98
CA GLU A 213 25.72 13.71 -2.52
C GLU A 213 26.77 12.95 -1.72
N ILE A 214 27.12 11.73 -2.14
CA ILE A 214 28.13 10.91 -1.46
C ILE A 214 29.52 11.50 -1.64
N GLU A 215 29.88 11.92 -2.87
CA GLU A 215 31.18 12.53 -3.15
C GLU A 215 31.38 13.84 -2.37
N GLY A 216 30.36 14.69 -2.28
CA GLY A 216 30.41 15.92 -1.48
C GLY A 216 30.58 15.67 0.03
N MET A 217 30.05 14.55 0.54
CA MET A 217 30.18 14.18 1.95
C MET A 217 31.56 13.58 2.28
N ASP A 218 32.16 12.85 1.33
CA ASP A 218 33.53 12.34 1.43
C ASP A 218 34.58 13.46 1.30
N GLU A 219 34.34 14.49 0.47
CA GLU A 219 35.21 15.67 0.38
C GLU A 219 35.15 16.53 1.65
N ALA A 220 33.97 16.71 2.25
CA ALA A 220 33.82 17.44 3.51
C ALA A 220 34.54 16.76 4.69
N ASN A 221 34.60 15.42 4.70
CA ASN A 221 35.33 14.65 5.72
C ASN A 221 36.85 14.58 5.46
N ASN A 222 37.30 14.80 4.23
CA ASN A 222 38.72 14.80 3.85
C ASN A 222 39.35 16.20 3.78
N GLY A 223 38.73 17.20 4.44
CA GLY A 223 39.25 18.55 4.61
C GLY A 223 40.49 18.67 5.52
N PHE A 224 41.48 17.79 5.37
CA PHE A 224 42.87 18.04 5.77
C PHE A 224 43.82 17.11 4.99
N GLY A 225 44.07 17.42 3.72
CA GLY A 225 44.99 16.63 2.88
C GLY A 225 45.36 17.33 1.57
N MET A 226 46.57 17.87 1.54
CA MET A 226 47.18 18.71 0.51
C MET A 226 47.38 18.03 -0.87
N PHE A 227 47.17 18.82 -1.94
CA PHE A 227 47.46 18.65 -3.38
C PHE A 227 48.44 17.56 -3.85
N SER A 228 48.09 16.85 -4.94
CA SER A 228 49.03 16.49 -6.03
C SER A 228 48.32 16.08 -7.34
N GLU A 229 48.62 16.86 -8.38
CA GLU A 229 48.76 16.58 -9.83
C GLU A 229 47.91 15.52 -10.57
N MET A 230 47.08 16.06 -11.48
CA MET A 230 46.84 15.69 -12.88
C MET A 230 47.32 14.31 -13.41
N SER A 231 46.36 13.44 -13.76
CA SER A 231 46.47 12.54 -14.91
C SER A 231 45.09 12.17 -15.47
N ASN A 232 44.90 12.44 -16.77
CA ASN A 232 43.79 11.95 -17.59
C ASN A 232 43.68 10.42 -17.51
N ASP A 233 42.58 9.90 -16.98
CA ASP A 233 42.15 8.54 -17.30
C ASP A 233 40.61 8.47 -17.28
N PHE A 234 40.04 8.23 -18.46
CA PHE A 234 38.62 7.93 -18.67
C PHE A 234 38.31 6.57 -18.03
N ARG A 235 38.12 6.55 -16.71
CA ARG A 235 37.64 5.40 -15.95
C ARG A 235 36.31 5.77 -15.33
N TRP A 236 35.24 5.24 -15.91
CA TRP A 236 34.01 4.93 -15.19
C TRP A 236 34.41 4.34 -13.83
N ARG A 237 34.31 5.12 -12.77
CA ARG A 237 34.59 4.63 -11.42
C ARG A 237 33.42 3.73 -11.07
N VAL A 238 33.68 2.42 -11.10
CA VAL A 238 32.85 1.37 -10.50
C VAL A 238 32.17 1.93 -9.24
N ASN A 239 30.85 2.06 -9.30
CA ASN A 239 29.97 2.60 -8.26
C ASN A 239 30.40 2.16 -6.85
N ALA A 240 31.07 3.05 -6.10
CA ALA A 240 31.51 2.83 -4.72
C ALA A 240 30.35 2.81 -3.70
N MET A 241 29.10 2.96 -4.15
CA MET A 241 27.91 2.79 -3.32
C MET A 241 27.76 1.35 -2.84
N LYS A 242 27.70 1.15 -1.53
CA LYS A 242 27.28 -0.12 -0.93
C LYS A 242 25.84 -0.41 -1.35
N SER A 243 25.53 -1.66 -1.71
CA SER A 243 24.14 -2.07 -1.97
C SER A 243 23.27 -1.68 -0.77
N GLY A 244 22.12 -1.07 -1.05
CA GLY A 244 21.17 -0.64 -0.04
C GLY A 244 21.41 0.77 0.55
N SER A 245 22.29 1.59 -0.02
CA SER A 245 22.44 3.01 0.35
C SER A 245 21.56 3.97 -0.46
N GLY A 246 20.96 3.49 -1.56
CA GLY A 246 20.14 4.29 -2.47
C GLY A 246 18.78 4.71 -1.92
N PRO A 247 17.87 5.18 -2.77
CA PRO A 247 16.58 5.72 -2.34
C PRO A 247 15.61 4.60 -1.95
N VAL A 248 14.50 4.96 -1.33
CA VAL A 248 13.32 4.10 -1.22
C VAL A 248 12.63 4.06 -2.58
N LEU A 249 12.53 2.88 -3.18
CA LEU A 249 11.90 2.74 -4.49
C LEU A 249 10.42 2.37 -4.36
N LEU A 250 9.56 3.11 -5.05
CA LEU A 250 8.12 2.92 -5.10
C LEU A 250 7.68 2.51 -6.51
N LEU A 251 7.02 1.37 -6.62
CA LEU A 251 6.55 0.81 -7.89
C LEU A 251 5.12 0.29 -7.72
N HIS A 252 4.34 0.30 -8.80
CA HIS A 252 3.07 -0.43 -8.78
C HIS A 252 3.29 -1.93 -9.03
N PHE A 253 4.08 -2.28 -10.06
CA PHE A 253 4.42 -3.67 -10.34
C PHE A 253 5.63 -4.15 -9.54
N PRO A 254 5.59 -5.39 -9.00
CA PRO A 254 6.76 -6.00 -8.41
C PRO A 254 7.92 -6.16 -9.40
N LEU A 255 9.14 -6.18 -8.88
CA LEU A 255 10.32 -6.46 -9.70
C LEU A 255 10.40 -7.96 -10.07
N TYR A 256 11.12 -8.25 -11.16
CA TYR A 256 11.34 -9.63 -11.58
C TYR A 256 12.12 -10.42 -10.51
N ARG A 257 11.63 -11.62 -10.19
CA ARG A 257 12.28 -12.53 -9.25
C ARG A 257 13.05 -13.60 -10.03
N SER A 258 14.39 -13.57 -9.96
CA SER A 258 15.21 -14.63 -10.54
C SER A 258 15.04 -15.94 -9.75
N GLY A 259 14.74 -17.04 -10.43
CA GLY A 259 14.02 -18.19 -9.89
C GLY A 259 14.60 -18.87 -8.64
N LYS A 260 13.73 -19.13 -7.66
CA LYS A 260 13.08 -20.44 -7.49
C LYS A 260 11.61 -20.24 -7.11
N THR A 261 10.75 -20.88 -7.87
CA THR A 261 9.33 -21.11 -7.57
C THR A 261 9.13 -21.61 -6.13
N HIS A 262 8.12 -21.05 -5.46
CA HIS A 262 7.48 -21.52 -4.24
C HIS A 262 8.40 -22.08 -3.14
N ILE A 263 8.91 -21.19 -2.29
CA ILE A 263 8.98 -21.50 -0.86
C ILE A 263 8.28 -20.35 -0.14
N ALA A 264 7.05 -20.62 0.29
CA ALA A 264 6.41 -19.88 1.36
C ALA A 264 7.18 -20.18 2.66
N GLU A 265 8.33 -19.56 2.83
CA GLU A 265 9.07 -19.57 4.08
C GLU A 265 8.65 -18.32 4.86
N GLY A 266 7.77 -18.53 5.85
CA GLY A 266 7.52 -17.56 6.90
C GLY A 266 6.08 -17.12 7.16
N SER A 267 5.09 -17.57 6.38
CA SER A 267 3.68 -17.41 6.78
C SER A 267 3.21 -18.65 7.54
N THR A 268 3.38 -18.63 8.87
CA THR A 268 2.58 -19.47 9.77
C THR A 268 1.14 -18.94 9.86
N PHE A 269 0.50 -18.72 8.71
CA PHE A 269 -0.94 -18.57 8.58
C PHE A 269 -1.42 -19.56 7.53
N LYS A 270 -1.52 -20.81 7.98
CA LYS A 270 -2.04 -21.95 7.23
C LYS A 270 -3.52 -21.69 6.93
N SER A 271 -3.85 -21.37 5.68
CA SER A 271 -5.14 -21.77 5.11
C SER A 271 -4.92 -23.05 4.31
N ILE A 272 -5.81 -24.00 4.52
CA ILE A 272 -5.74 -25.38 4.05
C ILE A 272 -5.83 -25.39 2.52
N ILE A 273 -4.74 -25.73 1.84
CA ILE A 273 -4.74 -26.03 0.40
C ILE A 273 -4.96 -27.55 0.27
N ASP A 274 -6.13 -27.92 -0.23
CA ASP A 274 -6.45 -29.28 -0.70
C ASP A 274 -5.61 -29.61 -1.95
N PRO A 275 -4.98 -30.80 -2.08
CA PRO A 275 -4.00 -31.10 -3.14
C PRO A 275 -4.58 -31.30 -4.55
N SER A 276 -5.83 -30.90 -4.80
CA SER A 276 -6.55 -31.23 -6.04
C SER A 276 -6.48 -30.18 -7.15
N GLY A 277 -5.74 -29.08 -6.97
CA GLY A 277 -5.47 -28.13 -8.07
C GLY A 277 -6.72 -27.54 -8.73
N LYS A 278 -7.84 -27.52 -8.01
CA LYS A 278 -9.08 -26.87 -8.41
C LYS A 278 -9.37 -25.75 -7.44
N VAL A 279 -9.11 -24.52 -7.86
CA VAL A 279 -9.68 -23.33 -7.25
C VAL A 279 -11.20 -23.55 -7.19
N PRO A 280 -11.86 -23.48 -6.02
CA PRO A 280 -13.30 -23.58 -5.98
C PRO A 280 -13.88 -22.43 -6.81
N ALA A 281 -14.59 -22.77 -7.88
CA ALA A 281 -15.32 -21.85 -8.73
C ALA A 281 -16.57 -21.28 -8.02
N SER A 282 -16.42 -20.81 -6.79
CA SER A 282 -17.51 -20.28 -5.96
C SER A 282 -17.15 -19.00 -5.22
N ALA A 283 -16.21 -18.22 -5.77
CA ALA A 283 -15.99 -16.82 -5.42
C ALA A 283 -15.80 -15.91 -6.64
N GLN A 284 -16.15 -16.40 -7.85
CA GLN A 284 -16.50 -15.51 -8.95
C GLN A 284 -17.94 -15.04 -8.73
N GLY A 285 -18.14 -14.21 -7.71
CA GLY A 285 -19.26 -13.29 -7.76
C GLY A 285 -19.00 -12.35 -8.92
N GLU A 286 -19.96 -12.23 -9.83
CA GLU A 286 -20.04 -11.12 -10.79
C GLU A 286 -20.06 -9.80 -10.01
N GLY A 287 -18.87 -9.33 -9.61
CA GLY A 287 -18.60 -8.05 -9.02
C GLY A 287 -17.92 -7.19 -10.08
N PHE A 288 -18.44 -5.99 -10.31
CA PHE A 288 -18.11 -5.06 -11.39
C PHE A 288 -16.64 -4.57 -11.50
N SER A 289 -15.66 -5.20 -10.87
CA SER A 289 -14.23 -4.93 -11.05
C SER A 289 -13.57 -6.10 -11.77
N GLY A 290 -13.50 -6.02 -13.10
CA GLY A 290 -12.93 -7.06 -13.95
C GLY A 290 -11.45 -7.35 -13.66
N THR A 291 -10.98 -8.48 -14.22
CA THR A 291 -9.54 -8.73 -14.42
C THR A 291 -8.92 -7.49 -15.04
N GLY A 292 -7.92 -6.91 -14.38
CA GLY A 292 -7.24 -5.70 -14.85
C GLY A 292 -6.54 -5.93 -16.18
N PRO A 293 -5.92 -4.90 -16.78
CA PRO A 293 -5.25 -5.04 -18.06
C PRO A 293 -4.06 -6.02 -18.00
N TYR A 294 -3.45 -6.21 -16.82
CA TYR A 294 -2.39 -7.19 -16.60
C TYR A 294 -2.79 -8.26 -15.58
N ASP A 295 -2.23 -9.45 -15.74
CA ASP A 295 -2.36 -10.53 -14.76
C ASP A 295 -1.69 -10.14 -13.43
N LEU A 296 -2.24 -10.57 -12.29
CA LEU A 296 -1.74 -10.25 -10.95
C LEU A 296 -0.30 -10.77 -10.71
N SER A 297 0.15 -11.74 -11.50
CA SER A 297 1.52 -12.28 -11.47
C SER A 297 2.53 -11.46 -12.28
N GLN A 298 2.07 -10.46 -13.03
CA GLN A 298 2.93 -9.63 -13.88
C GLN A 298 3.97 -8.88 -13.04
N THR A 299 5.23 -8.91 -13.49
CA THR A 299 6.34 -8.15 -12.91
C THR A 299 6.94 -7.20 -13.94
N VAL A 300 7.75 -6.26 -13.46
CA VAL A 300 8.66 -5.49 -14.32
C VAL A 300 9.59 -6.49 -15.04
N PRO A 301 9.92 -6.29 -16.33
CA PRO A 301 10.80 -7.20 -17.06
C PRO A 301 12.21 -7.33 -16.44
N PRO A 302 12.91 -8.47 -16.63
CA PRO A 302 14.22 -8.70 -16.03
C PRO A 302 15.27 -7.63 -16.37
N ASN A 303 15.31 -7.17 -17.62
CA ASN A 303 16.26 -6.15 -18.07
C ASN A 303 16.03 -4.79 -17.40
N ALA A 304 14.77 -4.38 -17.22
CA ALA A 304 14.42 -3.15 -16.51
C ALA A 304 14.67 -3.29 -15.00
N THR A 305 14.42 -4.48 -14.45
CA THR A 305 14.73 -4.82 -13.05
C THR A 305 16.22 -4.69 -12.76
N GLU A 306 17.06 -5.33 -13.59
CA GLU A 306 18.52 -5.25 -13.50
C GLU A 306 19.01 -3.81 -13.63
N TYR A 307 18.49 -3.06 -14.61
CA TYR A 307 18.84 -1.65 -14.78
C TYR A 307 18.54 -0.79 -13.54
N ILE A 308 17.35 -0.96 -12.94
CA ILE A 308 16.98 -0.27 -11.68
C ILE A 308 17.96 -0.60 -10.56
N PHE A 309 18.31 -1.87 -10.37
CA PHE A 309 19.26 -2.27 -9.33
C PHE A 309 20.65 -1.67 -9.55
N HIS A 310 21.13 -1.64 -10.79
CA HIS A 310 22.44 -1.09 -11.12
C HIS A 310 22.51 0.43 -10.96
N ALA A 311 21.47 1.15 -11.37
CA ALA A 311 21.43 2.60 -11.34
C ALA A 311 21.10 3.13 -9.93
N LEU A 312 20.00 2.67 -9.32
CA LEU A 312 19.49 3.27 -8.08
C LEU A 312 20.00 2.60 -6.81
N LYS A 313 20.44 1.33 -6.86
CA LYS A 313 20.81 0.51 -5.69
C LYS A 313 19.88 0.72 -4.48
N PRO A 314 18.56 0.49 -4.63
CA PRO A 314 17.56 0.89 -3.64
C PRO A 314 17.83 0.30 -2.25
N ARG A 315 17.51 1.06 -1.19
CA ARG A 315 17.62 0.54 0.19
C ARG A 315 16.51 -0.42 0.57
N ILE A 316 15.32 -0.18 0.02
CA ILE A 316 14.13 -1.01 0.15
C ILE A 316 13.19 -0.67 -1.00
N ILE A 317 12.40 -1.64 -1.43
CA ILE A 317 11.44 -1.49 -2.52
C ILE A 317 10.05 -1.75 -1.97
N PHE A 318 9.09 -0.90 -2.33
CA PHE A 318 7.67 -1.15 -2.07
C PHE A 318 6.92 -1.28 -3.40
N SER A 319 6.20 -2.39 -3.55
CA SER A 319 5.43 -2.71 -4.75
C SER A 319 3.96 -3.02 -4.44
N ALA A 320 3.13 -3.22 -5.47
CA ALA A 320 1.71 -3.52 -5.34
C ALA A 320 1.26 -4.53 -6.42
N HIS A 321 0.16 -4.24 -7.14
CA HIS A 321 -0.42 -5.02 -8.25
C HIS A 321 -0.98 -6.40 -7.91
N THR A 322 -0.22 -7.26 -7.22
CA THR A 322 -0.60 -8.66 -6.93
C THR A 322 -1.84 -8.79 -6.05
N GLN A 323 -2.23 -7.69 -5.39
CA GLN A 323 -3.26 -7.59 -4.37
C GLN A 323 -2.93 -8.36 -3.08
N GLU A 324 -1.87 -9.17 -3.05
CA GLU A 324 -1.42 -9.94 -1.89
C GLU A 324 -0.20 -9.33 -1.23
N PHE A 325 -0.10 -9.55 0.08
CA PHE A 325 1.10 -9.19 0.82
C PHE A 325 2.22 -10.18 0.48
N SER A 326 3.41 -9.65 0.16
CA SER A 326 4.62 -10.45 -0.04
C SER A 326 5.81 -9.71 0.55
N ASP A 327 6.69 -10.44 1.22
CA ASP A 327 7.97 -9.92 1.72
C ASP A 327 9.07 -10.78 1.11
N HIS A 328 9.87 -10.17 0.24
CA HIS A 328 10.88 -10.85 -0.55
C HIS A 328 12.23 -10.15 -0.40
N THR A 329 13.31 -10.90 -0.49
CA THR A 329 14.66 -10.35 -0.58
C THR A 329 15.27 -10.81 -1.90
N HIS A 330 15.65 -9.85 -2.73
CA HIS A 330 16.27 -10.07 -4.02
C HIS A 330 17.68 -10.65 -3.88
N SER A 331 18.23 -11.16 -4.98
CA SER A 331 19.57 -11.77 -5.01
C SER A 331 20.69 -10.81 -4.63
N ASP A 332 20.50 -9.50 -4.77
CA ASP A 332 21.44 -8.46 -4.38
C ASP A 332 21.35 -8.09 -2.87
N GLY A 333 20.42 -8.70 -2.14
CA GLY A 333 20.15 -8.44 -0.72
C GLY A 333 19.09 -7.36 -0.48
N THR A 334 18.55 -6.72 -1.52
CA THR A 334 17.54 -5.67 -1.38
C THR A 334 16.18 -6.28 -1.01
N ARG A 335 15.57 -5.76 0.06
CA ARG A 335 14.23 -6.19 0.48
C ARG A 335 13.16 -5.49 -0.37
N GLU A 336 12.21 -6.26 -0.86
CA GLU A 336 10.99 -5.79 -1.53
C GLU A 336 9.76 -6.23 -0.74
N VAL A 337 8.89 -5.27 -0.41
CA VAL A 337 7.61 -5.54 0.25
C VAL A 337 6.47 -5.17 -0.70
N THR A 338 5.70 -6.17 -1.11
CA THR A 338 4.48 -5.99 -1.90
C THR A 338 3.30 -5.74 -0.97
N ILE A 339 2.60 -4.62 -1.18
CA ILE A 339 1.48 -4.16 -0.38
C ILE A 339 0.19 -4.81 -0.89
N PRO A 340 -0.64 -5.38 -0.01
CA PRO A 340 -1.93 -5.95 -0.41
C PRO A 340 -2.91 -4.86 -0.84
N ALA A 341 -4.04 -5.26 -1.44
CA ALA A 341 -5.10 -4.32 -1.75
C ALA A 341 -5.81 -3.80 -0.49
N MET A 342 -6.02 -2.48 -0.41
CA MET A 342 -6.76 -1.80 0.65
C MET A 342 -8.22 -1.59 0.23
N THR A 343 -8.92 -2.69 -0.09
CA THR A 343 -10.33 -2.68 -0.51
C THR A 343 -10.96 -4.07 -0.39
N TRP A 344 -12.26 -4.13 -0.06
CA TRP A 344 -13.01 -5.40 -0.07
C TRP A 344 -13.42 -5.88 -1.47
N LYS A 345 -13.22 -5.07 -2.49
CA LYS A 345 -13.69 -5.35 -3.86
C LYS A 345 -13.01 -6.57 -4.48
N VAL A 346 -11.78 -6.87 -4.05
CA VAL A 346 -10.95 -7.96 -4.58
C VAL A 346 -10.48 -8.94 -3.51
N ARG A 347 -10.69 -8.64 -2.23
CA ARG A 347 -10.21 -9.44 -1.09
C ARG A 347 -11.16 -9.36 0.08
N ASP A 348 -11.27 -10.45 0.83
CA ASP A 348 -12.02 -10.42 2.09
C ASP A 348 -11.22 -9.73 3.21
N ASP A 349 -9.88 -9.78 3.18
CA ASP A 349 -8.97 -9.26 4.21
C ASP A 349 -8.04 -8.15 3.69
N PRO A 350 -8.52 -6.89 3.60
CA PRO A 350 -7.67 -5.79 3.18
C PRO A 350 -6.59 -5.50 4.21
N GLY A 351 -5.52 -4.87 3.75
CA GLY A 351 -4.43 -4.47 4.61
C GLY A 351 -3.59 -3.36 4.01
N PHE A 352 -2.63 -2.94 4.80
CA PHE A 352 -1.66 -1.92 4.47
C PHE A 352 -0.38 -2.16 5.26
N ILE A 353 0.65 -1.37 5.00
CA ILE A 353 1.88 -1.41 5.77
C ILE A 353 2.18 -0.05 6.39
N VAL A 354 2.95 -0.07 7.49
CA VAL A 354 3.63 1.10 8.01
C VAL A 354 5.12 0.82 8.00
N ALA A 355 5.87 1.62 7.24
CA ALA A 355 7.33 1.61 7.29
C ALA A 355 7.80 2.70 8.25
N THR A 356 8.65 2.33 9.20
CA THR A 356 9.29 3.27 10.12
C THR A 356 10.77 3.33 9.77
N PHE A 357 11.20 4.51 9.35
CA PHE A 357 12.58 4.81 9.00
C PHE A 357 13.26 5.48 10.18
N GLN A 358 14.26 4.80 10.75
CA GLN A 358 15.01 5.31 11.89
C GLN A 358 16.02 6.34 11.39
N ARG A 359 16.08 7.53 12.00
CA ARG A 359 17.05 8.55 11.59
C ARG A 359 18.49 8.21 11.98
N ASN A 360 18.68 7.50 13.09
CA ASN A 360 20.00 7.19 13.65
C ASN A 360 20.57 5.83 13.17
N LYS A 361 19.75 5.00 12.52
CA LYS A 361 20.15 3.69 12.00
C LYS A 361 19.60 3.61 10.59
N SER A 362 20.38 3.19 9.60
CA SER A 362 19.90 2.90 8.25
C SER A 362 18.89 1.73 8.18
N ALA A 363 18.28 1.37 9.31
CA ALA A 363 17.32 0.30 9.49
C ALA A 363 15.92 0.79 9.15
N VAL A 364 15.20 -0.04 8.40
CA VAL A 364 13.79 0.15 8.07
C VAL A 364 13.01 -0.97 8.71
N SER A 365 12.14 -0.64 9.65
CA SER A 365 11.19 -1.61 10.21
C SER A 365 9.86 -1.51 9.49
N VAL A 366 9.30 -2.65 9.09
CA VAL A 366 8.03 -2.70 8.37
C VAL A 366 7.02 -3.44 9.23
N THR A 367 5.86 -2.82 9.43
CA THR A 367 4.73 -3.38 10.16
C THR A 367 3.60 -3.65 9.18
N TYR A 368 3.13 -4.89 9.12
CA TYR A 368 1.94 -5.24 8.35
C TYR A 368 0.70 -5.03 9.21
N CYS A 369 -0.32 -4.37 8.65
CA CYS A 369 -1.59 -4.12 9.33
C CYS A 369 -2.75 -4.65 8.49
N SER A 370 -3.57 -5.52 9.08
CA SER A 370 -4.82 -5.99 8.49
C SER A 370 -6.00 -5.25 9.11
N VAL A 371 -7.02 -4.98 8.31
CA VAL A 371 -8.30 -4.46 8.79
C VAL A 371 -9.36 -5.57 8.80
N ALA A 372 -10.55 -5.25 9.29
CA ALA A 372 -11.60 -6.24 9.40
C ALA A 372 -12.03 -6.83 8.06
N ARG A 373 -12.46 -8.09 8.11
CA ARG A 373 -12.94 -8.81 6.94
C ARG A 373 -14.37 -8.43 6.58
N GLU A 374 -14.68 -8.35 5.28
CA GLU A 374 -16.04 -8.07 4.83
C GLU A 374 -17.00 -9.15 5.35
N SER A 375 -16.60 -10.42 5.19
CA SER A 375 -17.35 -11.58 5.65
C SER A 375 -17.64 -11.54 7.14
N HIS A 376 -16.67 -11.16 7.98
CA HIS A 376 -16.83 -11.10 9.42
C HIS A 376 -17.83 -10.01 9.84
N ILE A 377 -17.80 -8.85 9.17
CA ILE A 377 -18.75 -7.76 9.43
C ILE A 377 -20.15 -8.18 8.98
N LEU A 378 -20.29 -8.76 7.78
CA LEU A 378 -21.58 -9.25 7.29
C LEU A 378 -22.18 -10.35 8.19
N ILE A 379 -21.35 -11.28 8.68
CA ILE A 379 -21.76 -12.30 9.65
C ILE A 379 -22.22 -11.64 10.95
N ALA A 380 -21.45 -10.70 11.50
CA ALA A 380 -21.82 -9.99 12.72
C ALA A 380 -23.15 -9.24 12.59
N TYR A 381 -23.36 -8.59 11.45
CA TYR A 381 -24.60 -7.86 11.12
C TYR A 381 -25.79 -8.82 11.01
N THR A 382 -25.58 -9.95 10.34
CA THR A 382 -26.61 -10.99 10.20
C THR A 382 -26.98 -11.60 11.55
N VAL A 383 -25.99 -11.93 12.38
CA VAL A 383 -26.20 -12.46 13.73
C VAL A 383 -26.93 -11.44 14.61
N ALA A 384 -26.52 -10.17 14.58
CA ALA A 384 -27.18 -9.11 15.32
C ALA A 384 -28.65 -8.94 14.90
N LEU A 385 -28.93 -8.96 13.59
CA LEU A 385 -30.29 -8.89 13.06
C LEU A 385 -31.15 -10.09 13.49
N VAL A 386 -30.62 -11.32 13.40
CA VAL A 386 -31.33 -12.53 13.82
C VAL A 386 -31.63 -12.51 15.32
N LEU A 387 -30.67 -12.12 16.16
CA LEU A 387 -30.87 -11.98 17.60
C LEU A 387 -31.92 -10.91 17.93
N PHE A 388 -31.91 -9.79 17.21
CA PHE A 388 -32.89 -8.73 17.36
C PHE A 388 -34.31 -9.17 16.97
N LEU A 389 -34.47 -9.84 15.83
CA LEU A 389 -35.76 -10.39 15.38
C LEU A 389 -36.27 -11.47 16.33
N PHE A 390 -35.40 -12.39 16.77
CA PHE A 390 -35.73 -13.40 17.77
C PHE A 390 -36.24 -12.75 19.05
N PHE A 391 -35.57 -11.70 19.54
CA PHE A 391 -36.00 -10.96 20.72
C PHE A 391 -37.38 -10.31 20.55
N ILE A 392 -37.67 -9.70 19.40
CA ILE A 392 -38.98 -9.11 19.11
C ILE A 392 -40.08 -10.18 19.16
N ILE A 393 -39.84 -11.33 18.52
CA ILE A 393 -40.81 -12.43 18.48
C ILE A 393 -41.07 -12.98 19.89
N VAL A 394 -40.02 -13.25 20.67
CA VAL A 394 -40.13 -13.74 22.04
C VAL A 394 -40.86 -12.73 22.93
N SER A 395 -40.54 -11.43 22.80
CA SER A 395 -41.18 -10.38 23.61
C SER A 395 -42.68 -10.24 23.33
N ASN A 396 -43.09 -10.39 22.06
CA ASN A 396 -44.50 -10.31 21.63
C ASN A 396 -45.30 -11.59 21.92
N THR A 397 -44.65 -12.77 21.94
CA THR A 397 -45.33 -14.05 22.24
C THR A 397 -45.51 -14.32 23.74
N LEU A 398 -44.69 -13.67 24.59
CA LEU A 398 -44.78 -13.72 26.05
C LEU A 398 -45.65 -12.59 26.65
N GLU A 399 -46.51 -11.93 25.86
CA GLU A 399 -47.68 -11.26 26.40
C GLU A 399 -48.69 -12.34 26.85
N PRO A 400 -48.97 -12.49 28.16
CA PRO A 400 -50.08 -13.34 28.55
C PRO A 400 -51.34 -12.75 27.93
N LYS A 401 -51.99 -13.49 27.04
CA LYS A 401 -53.42 -13.28 26.76
C LYS A 401 -54.10 -13.30 28.12
N GLY A 402 -54.48 -12.12 28.60
CA GLY A 402 -55.25 -12.00 29.83
C GLY A 402 -56.44 -12.94 29.71
N LEU A 403 -56.57 -13.85 30.66
CA LEU A 403 -57.87 -14.42 30.99
C LEU A 403 -58.79 -13.21 31.24
N SER A 404 -59.76 -12.98 30.36
CA SER A 404 -60.91 -12.13 30.64
C SER A 404 -61.87 -12.87 31.56
#